data_AF-A0A349B0L3-F1
#
_entry.id   AF-A0A349B0L3-F1
#
_cell.length_a   1.000
_cell.length_b   1.000
_cell.length_c   1.000
_cell.angle_alpha   90.00
_cell.angle_beta   90.00
_cell.angle_gamma   90.00
#
_symmetry.space_group_name_H-M   'P 1'
#
loop_
_entity.id
_entity.type
_entity.pdbx_description
1 polymer ?
#
loop_
_entity_poly.entity_id
_entity_poly.type
_entity_poly.pdbx_seq_one_letter_code
_entity_poly.pdbx_strand_id
1 'polypeptide(L)'
;MPSPDSPLLFALGLPAGIVLWSFMEYVLHRFAFHEARGSNYGSREHLRHHGSEDTVLESWYLSWTGVALVSLGLIPLLGRLAGAADLGWGVGIGYLVAYGFYDLVHWRAHRRPYANRYEHMVRKHHFTHHFHAPLKNHGVTTPFWDHVFGTYVEVDVVRVPRRMAMRWMIDEHGEVLPEYRSTYELRGTRALDDDQREQDRALAFANQAPTL
;
A
#
# COMPACT_ATOMS: atom_id res chain seq x y z
N MET A 1 1.11 -30.56 29.17
CA MET A 1 0.15 -29.45 29.35
C MET A 1 0.81 -28.19 28.81
N PRO A 2 0.09 -27.31 28.10
CA PRO A 2 0.64 -25.99 27.76
C PRO A 2 1.09 -25.30 29.06
N SER A 3 2.23 -24.60 29.01
CA SER A 3 2.71 -23.81 30.16
C SER A 3 1.67 -22.74 30.51
N PRO A 4 1.52 -22.34 31.78
CA PRO A 4 0.57 -21.28 32.17
C PRO A 4 0.82 -19.95 31.44
N ASP A 5 2.02 -19.74 30.88
CA ASP A 5 2.40 -18.55 30.13
C ASP A 5 1.96 -18.59 28.65
N SER A 6 1.45 -19.73 28.16
CA SER A 6 1.09 -19.91 26.74
C SER A 6 0.07 -18.89 26.22
N PRO A 7 -1.01 -18.53 26.95
CA PRO A 7 -1.98 -17.56 26.44
C PRO A 7 -1.43 -16.12 26.45
N LEU A 8 -0.56 -15.80 27.42
CA LEU A 8 0.07 -14.49 27.53
C LEU A 8 1.08 -14.28 26.39
N LEU A 9 1.94 -15.27 26.12
CA LEU A 9 2.92 -15.18 25.03
C LEU A 9 2.24 -15.04 23.68
N PHE A 10 1.16 -15.80 23.44
CA PHE A 10 0.34 -15.63 22.24
C PHE A 10 -0.26 -14.21 22.15
N ALA A 11 -0.87 -13.71 23.23
CA ALA A 11 -1.48 -12.39 23.26
C ALA A 11 -0.47 -11.26 23.03
N LEU A 12 0.76 -11.39 23.54
CA LEU A 12 1.86 -10.46 23.29
C LEU A 12 2.38 -10.53 21.84
N GLY A 13 2.30 -11.71 21.21
CA GLY A 13 2.68 -11.89 19.82
C GLY A 13 1.81 -11.10 18.86
N LEU A 14 0.50 -10.98 19.11
CA LEU A 14 -0.44 -10.28 18.24
C LEU A 14 -0.01 -8.83 17.89
N PRO A 15 0.20 -7.92 18.87
CA PRO A 15 0.66 -6.56 18.57
C PRO A 15 2.06 -6.55 17.94
N ALA A 16 2.95 -7.46 18.32
CA ALA A 16 4.27 -7.57 17.68
C ALA A 16 4.16 -7.94 16.19
N GLY A 17 3.24 -8.83 15.83
CA GLY A 17 2.91 -9.17 14.45
C GLY A 17 2.37 -7.99 13.65
N ILE A 18 1.49 -7.18 14.26
CA ILE A 18 0.94 -5.97 13.63
C ILE A 18 2.04 -4.95 13.34
N VAL A 19 2.91 -4.69 14.33
CA VAL A 19 4.05 -3.77 14.16
C VAL A 19 5.01 -4.31 13.09
N LEU A 20 5.31 -5.60 13.12
CA LEU A 20 6.18 -6.25 12.14
C LEU A 20 5.62 -6.13 10.72
N TRP A 21 4.31 -6.38 10.52
CA TRP A 21 3.69 -6.16 9.22
C TRP A 21 3.80 -4.70 8.78
N SER A 22 3.48 -3.73 9.64
CA SER A 22 3.55 -2.30 9.25
C SER A 22 4.97 -1.90 8.80
N PHE A 23 6.00 -2.49 9.43
CA PHE A 23 7.39 -2.29 9.02
C PHE A 23 7.69 -2.99 7.69
N MET A 24 7.24 -4.24 7.53
CA MET A 24 7.41 -4.99 6.29
C MET A 24 6.66 -4.36 5.12
N GLU A 25 5.49 -3.78 5.34
CA GLU A 25 4.76 -2.97 4.36
C GLU A 25 5.67 -1.88 3.80
N TYR A 26 6.27 -1.07 4.68
CA TYR A 26 7.22 -0.02 4.28
C TYR A 26 8.43 -0.59 3.50
N VAL A 27 9.07 -1.63 4.05
CA VAL A 27 10.28 -2.23 3.46
C VAL A 27 9.99 -2.85 2.09
N LEU A 28 8.91 -3.62 1.96
CA LEU A 28 8.53 -4.24 0.70
C LEU A 28 8.16 -3.17 -0.33
N HIS A 29 7.34 -2.20 0.05
CA HIS A 29 6.88 -1.16 -0.85
C HIS A 29 8.05 -0.32 -1.38
N ARG A 30 8.97 0.07 -0.51
CA ARG A 30 10.17 0.81 -0.93
C ARG A 30 11.13 -0.05 -1.74
N PHE A 31 11.64 -1.13 -1.16
CA PHE A 31 12.80 -1.83 -1.71
C PHE A 31 12.40 -2.90 -2.72
N ALA A 32 11.39 -3.72 -2.39
CA ALA A 32 10.98 -4.83 -3.24
C ALA A 32 10.09 -4.36 -4.40
N PHE A 33 9.31 -3.29 -4.24
CA PHE A 33 8.37 -2.82 -5.25
C PHE A 33 8.90 -1.64 -6.08
N HIS A 34 9.44 -0.58 -5.46
CA HIS A 34 9.98 0.58 -6.19
C HIS A 34 11.46 0.46 -6.58
N GLU A 35 12.37 0.29 -5.62
CA GLU A 35 13.81 0.32 -5.89
C GLU A 35 14.28 -0.86 -6.77
N ALA A 36 13.50 -1.95 -6.79
CA ALA A 36 13.74 -3.09 -7.67
C ALA A 36 13.46 -2.84 -9.16
N ARG A 37 12.77 -1.76 -9.55
CA ARG A 37 12.59 -1.30 -10.95
C ARG A 37 12.20 -2.41 -11.95
N GLY A 38 11.24 -3.26 -11.59
CA GLY A 38 10.72 -4.34 -12.43
C GLY A 38 11.57 -5.61 -12.50
N SER A 39 12.69 -5.68 -11.75
CA SER A 39 13.55 -6.87 -11.72
C SER A 39 12.87 -8.11 -11.14
N ASN A 40 11.96 -7.94 -10.17
CA ASN A 40 11.17 -9.00 -9.59
C ASN A 40 9.67 -8.85 -9.93
N TYR A 41 8.90 -9.91 -9.67
CA TYR A 41 7.47 -9.95 -10.00
C TYR A 41 6.65 -8.89 -9.26
N GLY A 42 6.83 -8.75 -7.94
CA GLY A 42 6.11 -7.76 -7.14
C GLY A 42 6.39 -6.33 -7.60
N SER A 43 7.63 -6.03 -7.97
CA SER A 43 7.99 -4.74 -8.56
C SER A 43 7.28 -4.46 -9.89
N ARG A 44 7.24 -5.43 -10.81
CA ARG A 44 6.52 -5.24 -12.08
C ARG A 44 5.04 -4.97 -11.86
N GLU A 45 4.44 -5.67 -10.91
CA GLU A 45 3.02 -5.54 -10.61
C GLU A 45 2.69 -4.18 -9.99
N HIS A 46 3.48 -3.80 -8.99
CA HIS A 46 3.35 -2.50 -8.35
C HIS A 46 3.55 -1.34 -9.32
N LEU A 47 4.57 -1.41 -10.19
CA LEU A 47 4.85 -0.34 -11.16
C LEU A 47 3.77 -0.29 -12.26
N ARG A 48 3.12 -1.40 -12.61
CA ARG A 48 1.90 -1.37 -13.45
C ARG A 48 0.75 -0.67 -12.76
N HIS A 49 0.60 -0.89 -11.46
CA HIS A 49 -0.41 -0.21 -10.65
C HIS A 49 -0.19 1.31 -10.58
N HIS A 50 1.06 1.78 -10.61
CA HIS A 50 1.36 3.21 -10.75
C HIS A 50 1.03 3.79 -12.12
N GLY A 51 1.11 2.99 -13.19
CA GLY A 51 0.94 3.44 -14.57
C GLY A 51 -0.45 3.23 -15.16
N SER A 52 -1.44 2.78 -14.39
CA SER A 52 -2.77 2.43 -14.91
C SER A 52 -3.90 2.73 -13.92
N GLU A 53 -5.12 2.90 -14.44
CA GLU A 53 -6.29 3.27 -13.64
C GLU A 53 -6.77 2.15 -12.69
N ASP A 54 -6.49 0.87 -12.97
CA ASP A 54 -7.11 -0.22 -12.20
C ASP A 54 -6.41 -1.59 -12.21
N THR A 55 -5.31 -1.73 -11.45
CA THR A 55 -4.68 -3.05 -11.23
C THR A 55 -4.49 -3.41 -9.76
N VAL A 56 -5.21 -2.73 -8.85
CA VAL A 56 -5.09 -2.90 -7.38
C VAL A 56 -5.29 -4.35 -6.93
N LEU A 57 -6.10 -5.12 -7.66
CA LEU A 57 -6.40 -6.52 -7.37
C LEU A 57 -5.64 -7.50 -8.26
N GLU A 58 -4.78 -7.03 -9.18
CA GLU A 58 -3.98 -7.95 -9.96
C GLU A 58 -3.03 -8.71 -9.02
N SER A 59 -2.94 -10.02 -9.24
CA SER A 59 -2.07 -10.93 -8.48
C SER A 59 -2.31 -10.98 -6.97
N TRP A 60 -3.48 -10.52 -6.48
CA TRP A 60 -3.84 -10.51 -5.06
C TRP A 60 -3.66 -11.88 -4.39
N TYR A 61 -3.99 -12.97 -5.09
CA TYR A 61 -3.86 -14.34 -4.60
C TYR A 61 -2.40 -14.74 -4.34
N LEU A 62 -1.44 -14.23 -5.13
CA LEU A 62 -0.01 -14.49 -4.90
C LEU A 62 0.47 -13.78 -3.64
N SER A 63 0.06 -12.52 -3.45
CA SER A 63 0.39 -11.74 -2.25
C SER A 63 -0.18 -12.41 -0.99
N TRP A 64 -1.46 -12.79 -1.01
CA TRP A 64 -2.08 -13.53 0.09
C TRP A 64 -1.44 -14.89 0.34
N THR A 65 -1.06 -15.63 -0.72
CA THR A 65 -0.35 -16.91 -0.57
C THR A 65 1.00 -16.71 0.10
N GLY A 66 1.80 -15.75 -0.35
CA GLY A 66 3.10 -15.44 0.23
C GLY A 66 3.00 -15.00 1.69
N VAL A 67 2.06 -14.10 2.00
CA VAL A 67 1.82 -13.65 3.37
C VAL A 67 1.33 -14.80 4.25
N ALA A 68 0.42 -15.66 3.78
CA ALA A 68 -0.05 -16.82 4.53
C ALA A 68 1.09 -17.80 4.84
N LEU A 69 1.98 -18.07 3.87
CA LEU A 69 3.16 -18.93 4.08
C LEU A 69 4.11 -18.36 5.13
N VAL A 70 4.36 -17.05 5.11
CA VAL A 70 5.20 -16.39 6.13
C VAL A 70 4.51 -16.41 7.50
N SER A 71 3.23 -16.03 7.54
CA SER A 71 2.45 -15.83 8.77
C SER A 71 2.11 -17.12 9.50
N LEU A 72 1.72 -18.16 8.75
CA LEU A 72 1.23 -19.42 9.31
C LEU A 72 2.27 -20.55 9.24
N GLY A 73 3.36 -20.33 8.49
CA GLY A 73 4.46 -21.30 8.33
C GLY A 73 5.76 -20.81 8.96
N LEU A 74 6.40 -19.80 8.35
CA LEU A 74 7.75 -19.38 8.72
C LEU A 74 7.82 -18.79 10.14
N ILE A 75 6.98 -17.81 10.46
CA ILE A 75 7.02 -17.13 11.77
C ILE A 75 6.75 -18.13 12.92
N PRO A 76 5.72 -19.00 12.88
CA PRO A 76 5.52 -20.01 13.90
C PRO A 76 6.66 -21.04 13.99
N LEU A 77 7.25 -21.43 12.85
CA LEU A 77 8.42 -22.33 12.83
C LEU A 77 9.61 -21.68 13.55
N LEU A 78 9.91 -20.41 13.26
CA LEU A 78 10.98 -19.68 13.94
C LEU A 78 10.71 -19.55 15.43
N GLY A 79 9.47 -19.23 15.82
CA GLY A 79 9.06 -19.21 17.24
C GLY A 79 9.29 -20.56 17.92
N ARG A 80 8.94 -21.68 17.27
CA ARG A 80 9.20 -23.03 17.79
C ARG A 80 10.69 -23.31 17.95
N LEU A 81 11.51 -22.98 16.95
CA LEU A 81 12.96 -23.17 17.01
C LEU A 81 13.61 -22.31 18.10
N ALA A 82 13.03 -21.15 18.41
CA ALA A 82 13.46 -20.27 19.50
C ALA A 82 12.91 -20.65 20.88
N GLY A 83 12.15 -21.76 21.00
CA GLY A 83 11.52 -22.16 22.26
C GLY A 83 10.32 -21.29 22.69
N ALA A 84 9.79 -20.46 21.79
CA ALA A 84 8.69 -19.52 22.00
C ALA A 84 7.55 -19.75 21.00
N ALA A 85 7.07 -20.99 20.88
CA ALA A 85 6.11 -21.39 19.86
C ALA A 85 4.80 -20.58 19.90
N ASP A 86 4.23 -20.35 21.08
CA ASP A 86 2.98 -19.59 21.25
C ASP A 86 3.13 -18.11 20.86
N LEU A 87 4.28 -17.51 21.18
CA LEU A 87 4.63 -16.17 20.72
C LEU A 87 4.74 -16.14 19.19
N GLY A 88 5.41 -17.12 18.58
CA GLY A 88 5.50 -17.25 17.12
C GLY A 88 4.13 -17.32 16.45
N TRP A 89 3.20 -18.09 16.99
CA TRP A 89 1.82 -18.12 16.52
C TRP A 89 1.11 -16.76 16.69
N GLY A 90 1.27 -16.12 17.84
CA GLY A 90 0.72 -14.77 18.07
C GLY A 90 1.23 -13.75 17.05
N VAL A 91 2.53 -13.71 16.80
CA VAL A 91 3.16 -12.84 15.80
C VAL A 91 2.63 -13.16 14.40
N GLY A 92 2.54 -14.45 14.05
CA GLY A 92 2.02 -14.89 12.77
C GLY A 92 0.58 -14.42 12.50
N ILE A 93 -0.32 -14.61 13.48
CA ILE A 93 -1.71 -14.16 13.37
C ILE A 93 -1.81 -12.63 13.33
N GLY A 94 -1.05 -11.92 14.16
CA GLY A 94 -1.01 -10.45 14.14
C GLY A 94 -0.53 -9.90 12.80
N TYR A 95 0.49 -10.53 12.21
CA TYR A 95 1.03 -10.18 10.89
C TYR A 95 -0.01 -10.38 9.79
N LEU A 96 -0.72 -11.52 9.78
CA LEU A 96 -1.75 -11.82 8.80
C LEU A 96 -2.94 -10.86 8.89
N VAL A 97 -3.40 -10.54 10.10
CA VAL A 97 -4.50 -9.58 10.32
C VAL A 97 -4.11 -8.18 9.84
N ALA A 98 -2.88 -7.75 10.15
CA ALA A 98 -2.39 -6.44 9.71
C ALA A 98 -2.24 -6.36 8.18
N TYR A 99 -1.80 -7.43 7.52
CA TYR A 99 -1.80 -7.50 6.05
C TYR A 99 -3.22 -7.39 5.48
N GLY A 100 -4.19 -8.12 6.03
CA GLY A 100 -5.58 -8.02 5.58
C GLY A 100 -6.15 -6.61 5.75
N PHE A 101 -5.78 -5.92 6.82
CA PHE A 101 -6.13 -4.51 7.01
C PHE A 101 -5.45 -3.60 5.98
N TYR A 102 -4.15 -3.79 5.72
CA TYR A 102 -3.43 -3.10 4.66
C TYR A 102 -4.11 -3.27 3.29
N ASP A 103 -4.41 -4.51 2.91
CA ASP A 103 -5.01 -4.83 1.61
C ASP A 103 -6.39 -4.18 1.46
N LEU A 104 -7.22 -4.24 2.51
CA LEU A 104 -8.51 -3.55 2.55
C LEU A 104 -8.37 -2.04 2.42
N VAL A 105 -7.45 -1.43 3.17
CA VAL A 105 -7.24 0.03 3.17
C VAL A 105 -6.70 0.49 1.81
N HIS A 106 -5.74 -0.23 1.23
CA HIS A 106 -5.20 0.06 -0.09
C HIS A 106 -6.29 -0.05 -1.18
N TRP A 107 -7.09 -1.11 -1.14
CA TRP A 107 -8.23 -1.27 -2.04
C TRP A 107 -9.25 -0.15 -1.90
N ARG A 108 -9.61 0.22 -0.67
CA ARG A 108 -10.55 1.33 -0.40
C ARG A 108 -9.97 2.67 -0.85
N ALA A 109 -8.66 2.89 -0.73
CA ALA A 109 -8.01 4.11 -1.18
C ALA A 109 -8.26 4.35 -2.68
N HIS A 110 -8.20 3.31 -3.51
CA HIS A 110 -8.41 3.43 -4.95
C HIS A 110 -9.88 3.30 -5.38
N ARG A 111 -10.69 2.48 -4.70
CA ARG A 111 -12.03 2.11 -5.21
C ARG A 111 -13.21 2.82 -4.56
N ARG A 112 -13.05 3.51 -3.43
CA ARG A 112 -14.18 4.08 -2.66
C ARG A 112 -13.90 5.52 -2.18
N PRO A 113 -14.93 6.33 -1.94
CA PRO A 113 -14.84 7.55 -1.13
C PRO A 113 -14.22 7.31 0.25
N TYR A 114 -13.65 8.34 0.89
CA TYR A 114 -13.22 8.24 2.29
C TYR A 114 -14.44 8.49 3.18
N ALA A 115 -14.60 7.68 4.21
CA ALA A 115 -15.71 7.80 5.16
C ALA A 115 -15.32 8.56 6.44
N ASN A 116 -14.03 8.74 6.70
CA ASN A 116 -13.53 9.32 7.94
C ASN A 116 -12.14 9.96 7.75
N ARG A 117 -11.64 10.62 8.81
CA ARG A 117 -10.35 11.32 8.82
C ARG A 117 -9.16 10.40 8.56
N TYR A 118 -9.22 9.15 9.01
CA TYR A 118 -8.14 8.18 8.80
C TYR A 118 -8.04 7.81 7.32
N GLU A 119 -9.16 7.47 6.68
CA GLU A 119 -9.19 7.16 5.25
C GLU A 119 -8.77 8.35 4.38
N HIS A 120 -9.11 9.58 4.79
CA HIS A 120 -8.65 10.79 4.13
C HIS A 120 -7.13 10.97 4.24
N MET A 121 -6.55 10.79 5.44
CA MET A 121 -5.10 10.86 5.66
C MET A 121 -4.36 9.81 4.82
N VAL A 122 -4.76 8.53 4.92
CA VAL A 122 -4.15 7.44 4.15
C VAL A 122 -4.20 7.77 2.66
N ARG A 123 -5.37 8.17 2.15
CA ARG A 123 -5.51 8.41 0.71
C ARG A 123 -4.71 9.61 0.24
N LYS A 124 -4.68 10.72 0.98
CA LYS A 124 -3.86 11.89 0.62
C LYS A 124 -2.38 11.50 0.59
N HIS A 125 -1.91 10.77 1.60
CA HIS A 125 -0.53 10.28 1.69
C HIS A 125 -0.17 9.34 0.53
N HIS A 126 -1.02 8.34 0.27
CA HIS A 126 -0.84 7.35 -0.79
C HIS A 126 -0.92 7.95 -2.19
N PHE A 127 -1.79 8.93 -2.43
CA PHE A 127 -1.87 9.57 -3.75
C PHE A 127 -0.78 10.61 -3.97
N THR A 128 -0.22 11.17 -2.90
CA THR A 128 1.05 11.93 -3.00
C THR A 128 2.17 11.02 -3.49
N HIS A 129 2.22 9.78 -2.98
CA HIS A 129 3.13 8.76 -3.46
C HIS A 129 2.90 8.43 -4.95
N HIS A 130 1.67 8.13 -5.37
CA HIS A 130 1.36 7.81 -6.77
C HIS A 130 1.67 8.94 -7.76
N PHE A 131 1.29 10.18 -7.43
CA PHE A 131 1.22 11.25 -8.42
C PHE A 131 2.26 12.37 -8.25
N HIS A 132 3.03 12.39 -7.17
CA HIS A 132 4.02 13.46 -6.90
C HIS A 132 5.41 12.90 -6.62
N ALA A 133 5.52 11.91 -5.74
CA ALA A 133 6.81 11.40 -5.29
C ALA A 133 6.82 9.86 -5.12
N PRO A 134 6.94 9.09 -6.21
CA PRO A 134 6.90 7.61 -6.16
C PRO A 134 8.00 6.94 -5.32
N LEU A 135 9.05 7.66 -4.93
CA LEU A 135 10.11 7.17 -4.03
C LEU A 135 10.00 7.72 -2.59
N LYS A 136 8.81 8.20 -2.22
CA LYS A 136 8.46 8.76 -0.91
C LYS A 136 7.08 8.23 -0.49
N ASN A 137 6.70 8.38 0.78
CA ASN A 137 5.39 7.99 1.29
C ASN A 137 5.03 6.50 1.04
N HIS A 138 5.93 5.59 1.40
CA HIS A 138 5.76 4.15 1.15
C HIS A 138 4.83 3.46 2.16
N GLY A 139 4.57 4.05 3.33
CA GLY A 139 3.55 3.51 4.23
C GLY A 139 2.15 3.81 3.70
N VAL A 140 1.36 2.79 3.39
CA VAL A 140 -0.04 2.95 2.96
C VAL A 140 -0.96 3.05 4.17
N THR A 141 -0.80 2.17 5.17
CA THR A 141 -1.64 2.17 6.38
C THR A 141 -1.30 3.31 7.34
N THR A 142 -0.04 3.74 7.37
CA THR A 142 0.44 4.79 8.27
C THR A 142 1.73 5.44 7.75
N PRO A 143 1.91 6.77 7.90
CA PRO A 143 3.15 7.45 7.55
C PRO A 143 4.28 7.26 8.57
N PHE A 144 4.06 6.49 9.65
CA PHE A 144 5.01 6.34 10.76
C PHE A 144 6.43 6.00 10.29
N TRP A 145 6.58 4.97 9.45
CA TRP A 145 7.89 4.56 8.94
C TRP A 145 8.49 5.57 7.96
N ASP A 146 7.66 6.30 7.22
CA ASP A 146 8.13 7.40 6.38
C ASP A 146 8.73 8.55 7.20
N HIS A 147 8.18 8.86 8.37
CA HIS A 147 8.80 9.81 9.29
C HIS A 147 10.11 9.27 9.88
N VAL A 148 10.12 8.00 10.32
CA VAL A 148 11.32 7.35 10.89
C VAL A 148 12.48 7.34 9.90
N PHE A 149 12.21 7.07 8.62
CA PHE A 149 13.24 6.93 7.58
C PHE A 149 13.40 8.16 6.68
N GLY A 150 12.76 9.30 6.99
CA GLY A 150 12.90 10.54 6.23
C GLY A 150 12.36 10.46 4.79
N THR A 151 11.31 9.68 4.57
CA THR A 151 10.61 9.55 3.28
C THR A 151 9.22 10.18 3.29
N TYR A 152 8.82 10.87 4.35
CA TYR A 152 7.55 11.61 4.40
C TYR A 152 7.60 12.89 3.56
N VAL A 153 6.57 13.10 2.74
CA VAL A 153 6.32 14.31 1.96
C VAL A 153 4.84 14.65 2.07
N GLU A 154 4.54 15.93 2.30
CA GLU A 154 3.18 16.45 2.24
C GLU A 154 3.04 17.41 1.06
N VAL A 155 1.85 17.44 0.46
CA VAL A 155 1.44 18.43 -0.53
C VAL A 155 0.14 19.08 -0.08
N ASP A 156 -0.08 20.34 -0.45
CA ASP A 156 -1.33 21.04 -0.14
C ASP A 156 -2.50 20.41 -0.88
N VAL A 157 -2.32 20.19 -2.19
CA VAL A 157 -3.31 19.60 -3.09
C VAL A 157 -2.65 18.50 -3.92
N VAL A 158 -3.27 17.32 -3.92
CA VAL A 158 -2.85 16.19 -4.74
C VAL A 158 -3.35 16.39 -6.17
N ARG A 159 -2.44 16.75 -7.06
CA ARG A 159 -2.68 16.78 -8.51
C ARG A 159 -2.73 15.36 -9.06
N VAL A 160 -3.85 14.99 -9.68
CA VAL A 160 -4.09 13.68 -10.30
C VAL A 160 -4.25 13.89 -11.80
N PRO A 161 -3.58 13.11 -12.68
CA PRO A 161 -3.87 13.13 -14.10
C PRO A 161 -5.35 12.81 -14.36
N ARG A 162 -6.03 13.55 -15.23
CA ARG A 162 -7.45 13.34 -15.56
C ARG A 162 -7.76 11.92 -15.99
N ARG A 163 -6.84 11.32 -16.74
CA ARG A 163 -6.84 9.92 -17.21
C ARG A 163 -6.46 8.87 -16.15
N MET A 164 -6.32 9.28 -14.90
CA MET A 164 -6.10 8.40 -13.75
C MET A 164 -7.05 8.78 -12.60
N ALA A 165 -8.08 9.55 -12.90
CA ALA A 165 -9.04 10.02 -11.91
C ALA A 165 -9.97 8.87 -11.50
N MET A 166 -10.00 8.57 -10.20
CA MET A 166 -10.88 7.53 -9.69
C MET A 166 -12.35 7.96 -9.81
N ARG A 167 -13.21 7.05 -10.28
CA ARG A 167 -14.64 7.32 -10.53
C ARG A 167 -15.40 7.90 -9.35
N TRP A 168 -14.99 7.61 -8.12
CA TRP A 168 -15.66 8.12 -6.92
C TRP A 168 -15.35 9.59 -6.62
N MET A 169 -14.35 10.19 -7.28
CA MET A 169 -13.93 11.58 -7.02
C MET A 169 -14.43 12.59 -8.06
N ILE A 170 -15.03 12.11 -9.15
CA ILE A 170 -15.47 12.93 -10.28
C ILE A 170 -16.99 12.91 -10.47
N ASP A 171 -17.53 14.00 -11.00
CA ASP A 171 -18.92 14.10 -11.44
C ASP A 171 -19.14 13.56 -12.85
N GLU A 172 -20.39 13.67 -13.35
CA GLU A 172 -20.78 13.25 -14.71
C GLU A 172 -20.05 14.02 -15.82
N HIS A 173 -19.51 15.20 -15.52
CA HIS A 173 -18.76 16.04 -16.44
C HIS A 173 -17.26 15.72 -16.41
N GLY A 174 -16.78 14.86 -15.51
CA GLY A 174 -15.37 14.53 -15.32
C GLY A 174 -14.59 15.57 -14.52
N GLU A 175 -15.27 16.36 -13.68
CA GLU A 175 -14.67 17.34 -12.78
C GLU A 175 -14.70 16.86 -11.33
N VAL A 176 -13.76 17.34 -10.49
CA VAL A 176 -13.69 16.95 -9.08
C VAL A 176 -14.95 17.38 -8.34
N LEU A 177 -15.57 16.44 -7.61
CA LEU A 177 -16.75 16.71 -6.78
C LEU A 177 -16.42 17.76 -5.69
N PRO A 178 -17.35 18.68 -5.35
CA PRO A 178 -17.09 19.81 -4.45
C PRO A 178 -16.40 19.45 -3.13
N GLU A 179 -16.79 18.32 -2.51
CA GLU A 179 -16.26 17.81 -1.25
C GLU A 179 -14.78 17.40 -1.32
N TYR A 180 -14.24 17.19 -2.52
CA TYR A 180 -12.87 16.72 -2.76
C TYR A 180 -11.93 17.83 -3.28
N ARG A 181 -12.47 19.00 -3.66
CA ARG A 181 -11.69 20.09 -4.28
C ARG A 181 -10.64 20.72 -3.37
N SER A 182 -10.79 20.60 -2.06
CA SER A 182 -9.77 21.05 -1.10
C SER A 182 -8.56 20.13 -1.03
N THR A 183 -8.69 18.88 -1.51
CA THR A 183 -7.64 17.85 -1.42
C THR A 183 -7.09 17.48 -2.79
N TYR A 184 -7.91 17.51 -3.85
CA TYR A 184 -7.55 17.01 -5.17
C TYR A 184 -7.78 18.04 -6.27
N GLU A 185 -6.88 18.03 -7.25
CA GLU A 185 -6.98 18.79 -8.49
C GLU A 185 -6.73 17.86 -9.68
N LEU A 186 -7.55 17.94 -10.73
CA LEU A 186 -7.32 17.19 -11.96
C LEU A 186 -6.54 18.04 -12.98
N ARG A 187 -5.53 17.45 -13.60
CA ARG A 187 -4.71 18.08 -14.65
C ARG A 187 -4.59 17.18 -15.89
N GLY A 188 -4.30 17.80 -17.04
CA GLY A 188 -3.93 17.07 -18.25
C GLY A 188 -5.08 16.72 -19.16
N THR A 189 -4.85 15.76 -20.04
CA THR A 189 -5.84 15.28 -21.01
C THR A 189 -6.69 14.16 -20.43
N ARG A 190 -7.93 14.03 -20.94
CA ARG A 190 -8.82 12.90 -20.64
C ARG A 190 -8.56 11.69 -21.56
N ALA A 191 -7.86 11.89 -22.66
CA ALA A 191 -7.60 10.85 -23.65
C ALA A 191 -6.57 9.84 -23.14
N LEU A 192 -6.89 8.56 -23.30
CA LEU A 192 -6.01 7.42 -23.09
C LEU A 192 -5.84 6.73 -24.44
N ASP A 193 -4.92 7.23 -25.26
CA ASP A 193 -4.42 6.48 -26.41
C ASP A 193 -3.31 5.51 -25.98
N ASP A 194 -2.87 4.67 -26.91
CA ASP A 194 -1.83 3.66 -26.64
C ASP A 194 -0.48 4.32 -26.31
N ASP A 195 -0.17 5.44 -26.96
CA ASP A 195 1.08 6.19 -26.74
C ASP A 195 1.15 6.74 -25.30
N GLN A 196 0.07 7.34 -24.80
CA GLN A 196 0.00 7.84 -23.43
C GLN A 196 0.08 6.71 -22.40
N ARG A 197 -0.57 5.56 -22.67
CA ARG A 197 -0.46 4.35 -21.82
C ARG A 197 0.98 3.85 -21.74
N GLU A 198 1.68 3.80 -22.88
CA GLU A 198 3.08 3.38 -22.93
C GLU A 198 3.98 4.37 -22.19
N GLN A 199 3.75 5.67 -22.35
CA GLN A 199 4.48 6.70 -21.62
C GLN A 199 4.29 6.59 -20.10
N ASP A 200 3.04 6.45 -19.63
CA ASP A 200 2.75 6.32 -18.20
C ASP A 200 3.37 5.08 -17.60
N ARG A 201 3.33 3.96 -18.34
CA ARG A 201 4.02 2.74 -17.97
C ARG A 201 5.54 2.97 -17.90
N ALA A 202 6.14 3.65 -18.87
CA ALA A 202 7.57 3.94 -18.87
C ALA A 202 7.97 4.82 -17.66
N LEU A 203 7.20 5.87 -17.36
CA LEU A 203 7.41 6.74 -16.19
C LEU A 203 7.28 5.95 -14.89
N ALA A 204 6.24 5.12 -14.76
CA ALA A 204 6.04 4.30 -13.58
C ALA A 204 7.23 3.36 -13.36
N PHE A 205 7.71 2.65 -14.41
CA PHE A 205 8.88 1.77 -14.30
C PHE A 205 10.20 2.52 -14.04
N ALA A 206 10.25 3.82 -14.33
CA ALA A 206 11.35 4.71 -13.97
C ALA A 206 11.20 5.32 -12.56
N ASN A 207 10.13 5.00 -11.81
CA ASN A 207 9.75 5.64 -10.55
C ASN A 207 9.55 7.15 -10.67
N GLN A 208 8.99 7.60 -11.79
CA GLN A 208 8.66 8.99 -12.06
C GLN A 208 7.15 9.21 -11.95
N ALA A 209 6.75 10.38 -11.47
CA ALA A 209 5.35 10.76 -11.44
C ALA A 209 4.80 10.87 -12.88
N PRO A 210 3.52 10.52 -13.11
CA PRO A 210 2.90 10.66 -14.41
C PRO A 210 2.82 12.13 -14.83
N THR A 211 2.82 12.37 -16.15
CA THR A 211 2.65 13.71 -16.70
C THR A 211 1.23 14.24 -16.47
N LEU A 212 1.16 15.49 -16.04
CA LEU A 212 -0.08 16.24 -15.83
C LEU A 212 -0.52 16.98 -17.09
#